data_AF-A0A966IVR6-F1
#
_entry.id   AF-A0A966IVR6-F1
#
_cell.length_a   1.000
_cell.length_b   1.000
_cell.length_c   1.000
_cell.angle_alpha   90.00
_cell.angle_beta   90.00
_cell.angle_gamma   90.00
#
_symmetry.space_group_name_H-M   'P 1'
#
loop_
_entity.id
_entity.type
_entity.pdbx_description
1 polymer ?
#
loop_
_entity_poly.entity_id
_entity_poly.type
_entity_poly.pdbx_seq_one_letter_code
_entity_poly.pdbx_strand_id
1 'polypeptide(L)' 'CIDCGVCEPECPPEAILPDSEPEAEKWLELNREMSEIWPNIGQKIEAMPDAEKMQDETGKFDKYFSKAAGKGA' A
#
# COMPACT_ATOMS: atom_id res chain seq x y z
N CYS A 1 -11.90 0.44 5.75
CA CYS A 1 -11.24 1.09 6.89
C CYS A 1 -12.29 1.41 7.95
N ILE A 2 -11.94 1.33 9.23
CA ILE A 2 -12.76 1.83 10.36
C ILE A 2 -11.89 2.60 11.36
N ASP A 3 -10.71 3.05 10.93
CA ASP A 3 -9.77 3.87 11.70
C ASP A 3 -9.36 3.26 13.04
N CYS A 4 -9.12 1.95 13.07
CA CYS A 4 -8.68 1.24 14.27
C CYS A 4 -7.16 1.29 14.53
N GLY A 5 -6.37 1.77 13.58
CA GLY A 5 -4.92 1.96 13.70
C GLY A 5 -4.06 0.68 13.79
N VAL A 6 -4.65 -0.52 13.74
CA VAL A 6 -3.90 -1.78 13.95
C VAL A 6 -2.94 -2.12 12.82
N CYS A 7 -3.17 -1.60 11.60
CA CYS A 7 -2.32 -1.89 10.45
C CYS A 7 -1.06 -1.02 10.37
N GLU A 8 -1.07 0.17 10.99
CA GLU A 8 0.05 1.12 10.99
C GLU A 8 1.34 0.50 11.58
N PRO A 9 1.36 -0.04 12.81
CA PRO A 9 2.57 -0.62 13.39
C PRO A 9 2.97 -1.97 12.77
N GLU A 10 2.06 -2.62 12.05
CA GLU A 10 2.30 -3.93 11.44
C GLU A 10 2.99 -3.82 10.07
N CYS A 11 3.13 -2.61 9.50
CA CYS A 11 3.76 -2.38 8.21
C CYS A 11 5.28 -2.21 8.36
N PRO A 12 6.13 -3.18 7.93
CA PRO A 12 7.58 -3.05 8.13
C PRO A 12 8.22 -1.83 7.43
N PRO A 13 7.73 -1.39 6.25
CA PRO A 13 8.17 -0.14 5.63
C PRO A 13 7.56 1.14 6.22
N GLU A 14 6.70 1.06 7.23
CA GLU A 14 6.00 2.20 7.83
C GLU A 14 5.18 3.02 6.80
N ALA A 15 4.64 2.34 5.79
CA ALA A 15 3.99 2.99 4.64
C ALA A 15 2.49 3.26 4.80
N ILE A 16 1.89 2.85 5.92
CA ILE A 16 0.48 3.07 6.22
C ILE A 16 0.39 4.31 7.13
N LEU A 17 -0.30 5.34 6.64
CA LEU A 17 -0.50 6.61 7.33
C LEU A 17 -2.00 6.88 7.47
N PRO A 18 -2.44 7.56 8.55
CA PRO A 18 -3.81 8.04 8.64
C PRO A 18 -4.08 9.13 7.59
N ASP A 19 -5.34 9.25 7.18
CA ASP A 19 -5.77 10.20 6.14
C ASP A 19 -5.68 11.68 6.56
N SER A 20 -5.51 11.94 7.85
CA SER A 20 -5.25 13.25 8.42
C SER A 20 -3.81 13.74 8.23
N GLU A 21 -2.87 12.87 7.87
CA GLU A 21 -1.47 13.25 7.65
C GLU A 21 -1.28 13.89 6.25
N PRO A 22 -0.60 15.05 6.14
CA PRO A 22 -0.40 15.72 4.87
C PRO A 22 0.30 14.85 3.80
N GLU A 23 1.16 13.92 4.23
CA GLU A 23 1.86 13.00 3.34
C GLU A 23 0.93 11.98 2.67
N ALA A 24 -0.21 11.69 3.29
CA ALA A 24 -1.23 10.77 2.79
C ALA A 24 -2.10 11.40 1.69
N GLU A 25 -2.21 12.73 1.63
CA GLU A 25 -3.14 13.46 0.76
C GLU A 25 -3.02 13.04 -0.72
N LYS A 26 -1.79 12.88 -1.21
CA LYS A 26 -1.51 12.47 -2.60
C LYS A 26 -1.96 11.03 -2.93
N TRP A 27 -2.20 10.20 -1.93
CA TRP A 27 -2.54 8.79 -2.07
C TRP A 27 -4.03 8.51 -1.89
N LEU A 28 -4.81 9.45 -1.35
CA LEU A 28 -6.21 9.22 -0.97
C LEU A 28 -7.06 8.81 -2.18
N GLU A 29 -7.01 9.58 -3.27
CA GLU A 29 -7.80 9.28 -4.47
C GLU A 29 -7.30 8.00 -5.15
N LEU A 30 -5.98 7.76 -5.17
CA LEU A 30 -5.42 6.53 -5.71
C LEU A 30 -5.92 5.30 -4.94
N ASN A 31 -5.86 5.33 -3.61
CA ASN A 31 -6.33 4.24 -2.75
C ASN A 31 -7.82 4.00 -2.94
N ARG A 32 -8.61 5.07 -3.08
CA ARG A 32 -10.04 4.99 -3.37
C ARG A 32 -10.29 4.29 -4.71
N GLU A 33 -9.72 4.79 -5.81
CA GLU A 33 -9.89 4.21 -7.14
C GLU A 33 -9.45 2.73 -7.19
N MET A 34 -8.27 2.43 -6.65
CA MET A 34 -7.71 1.07 -6.73
C MET A 34 -8.51 0.09 -5.85
N SER A 35 -9.08 0.54 -4.72
CA SER A 35 -9.90 -0.31 -3.85
C SER A 35 -11.18 -0.83 -4.51
N GLU A 36 -11.70 -0.12 -5.52
CA GLU A 36 -12.91 -0.50 -6.25
C GLU A 36 -12.64 -1.56 -7.33
N ILE A 37 -11.41 -1.60 -7.87
CA ILE A 37 -11.08 -2.43 -9.06
C ILE A 37 -10.14 -3.60 -8.77
N TRP A 38 -9.32 -3.53 -7.72
CA TRP A 38 -8.40 -4.60 -7.38
C TRP A 38 -9.08 -5.70 -6.57
N PRO A 39 -8.67 -6.97 -6.73
CA PRO A 39 -9.20 -8.07 -5.94
C PRO A 39 -8.85 -7.91 -4.46
N ASN A 40 -9.71 -8.43 -3.59
CA ASN A 40 -9.47 -8.41 -2.14
C ASN A 40 -8.30 -9.34 -1.77
N ILE A 41 -7.53 -8.93 -0.76
CA ILE A 41 -6.50 -9.75 -0.10
C ILE A 41 -6.90 -9.97 1.36
N GLY A 42 -7.49 -11.12 1.66
CA GLY A 42 -7.99 -11.48 2.99
C GLY A 42 -6.99 -12.29 3.82
N GLN A 43 -5.91 -12.79 3.21
CA GLN A 43 -4.88 -13.59 3.86
C GLN A 43 -3.48 -13.06 3.58
N LYS A 44 -2.56 -13.24 4.53
CA LYS A 44 -1.14 -12.91 4.37
C LYS A 44 -0.52 -13.83 3.31
N ILE A 45 0.20 -13.23 2.37
CA ILE A 45 1.06 -13.92 1.40
C ILE A 45 2.52 -13.57 1.64
N GLU A 46 3.44 -14.26 0.97
CA GLU A 46 4.86 -13.95 1.03
C GLU A 46 5.16 -12.57 0.44
N ALA A 47 6.09 -11.85 1.06
CA ALA A 47 6.59 -10.60 0.51
C ALA A 47 7.29 -10.84 -0.83
N MET A 48 7.38 -9.81 -1.67
CA MET A 48 8.13 -9.90 -2.93
C MET A 48 9.61 -10.22 -2.64
N PRO A 49 10.31 -11.00 -3.50
CA PRO A 49 11.70 -11.41 -3.27
C PRO A 49 12.69 -10.26 -3.01
N ASP A 50 12.43 -9.07 -3.58
CA ASP A 50 13.28 -7.88 -3.44
C ASP A 50 12.69 -6.82 -2.48
N ALA A 51 11.71 -7.19 -1.65
CA ALA A 51 11.01 -6.24 -0.77
C ALA A 51 11.96 -5.46 0.15
N GLU A 52 12.95 -6.12 0.77
CA GLU A 52 13.93 -5.46 1.64
C GLU A 52 14.78 -4.43 0.89
N LYS A 53 15.21 -4.73 -0.35
CA LYS A 53 16.00 -3.80 -1.16
C LYS A 53 15.18 -2.60 -1.62
N MET A 54 13.88 -2.81 -1.87
CA MET A 54 12.96 -1.78 -2.32
C MET A 54 12.44 -0.91 -1.18
N GLN A 55 12.67 -1.27 0.09
CA GLN A 55 12.14 -0.54 1.23
C GLN A 55 12.58 0.94 1.20
N ASP A 56 13.89 1.18 1.06
CA ASP A 56 14.50 2.51 1.09
C ASP A 56 14.52 3.22 -0.29
N GLU A 57 13.96 2.60 -1.32
CA GLU A 57 13.96 3.19 -2.66
C GLU A 57 12.96 4.35 -2.76
N THR A 58 13.43 5.50 -3.25
CA THR A 58 12.60 6.69 -3.49
C THR A 58 12.02 6.70 -4.92
N GLY A 59 10.88 7.36 -5.09
CA GLY A 59 10.22 7.49 -6.40
C GLY A 59 9.60 6.20 -6.92
N LYS A 60 9.23 5.26 -6.04
CA LYS A 60 8.65 3.95 -6.41
C LYS A 60 7.37 4.06 -7.25
N PHE A 61 6.56 5.08 -6.99
CA PHE A 61 5.34 5.32 -7.76
C PHE A 61 5.65 5.48 -9.25
N ASP A 62 6.53 6.43 -9.59
CA ASP A 62 6.86 6.73 -10.99
C ASP A 62 7.60 5.57 -11.68
N LYS A 63 8.39 4.81 -10.92
CA LYS A 63 9.18 3.69 -11.45
C LYS A 63 8.37 2.43 -11.71
N TYR A 64 7.40 2.11 -10.86
CA TYR A 64 6.80 0.78 -10.80
C TYR A 64 5.27 0.76 -10.83
N PHE A 65 4.60 1.88 -10.61
CA PHE A 65 3.14 1.88 -10.52
C PHE A 65 2.49 1.41 -11.83
N SER A 66 1.54 0.49 -11.70
CA SER A 66 0.68 0.02 -12.76
C SER A 66 -0.72 -0.15 -12.20
N LYS A 67 -1.74 0.17 -13.01
CA LYS A 67 -3.15 -0.08 -12.65
C LYS A 67 -3.52 -1.57 -12.69
N ALA A 68 -2.64 -2.43 -13.21
CA ALA A 68 -2.87 -3.87 -13.25
C ALA A 68 -2.94 -4.45 -11.83
N ALA A 69 -3.99 -5.23 -11.57
CA ALA A 69 -4.18 -5.90 -10.28
C ALA A 69 -3.11 -6.99 -10.03
N GLY A 70 -2.74 -7.14 -8.75
CA GLY A 70 -1.98 -8.30 -8.28
C GLY A 70 -2.83 -9.57 -8.20
N LYS A 71 -2.20 -10.67 -7.76
CA LYS A 71 -2.92 -11.88 -7.38
C LYS A 71 -3.50 -11.64 -5.99
N GLY A 72 -4.82 -11.44 -5.90
CA GLY A 72 -5.52 -11.42 -4.60
C GLY A 72 -5.30 -12.72 -3.83
N ALA A 73 -5.77 -12.78 -2.57
CA ALA A 73 -5.62 -13.96 -1.73
C ALA A 73 -6.78 -14.10 -0.74
#